data_AF-A0A0S8CPK2-F1
#
_entry.id   AF-A0A0S8CPK2-F1
#
_cell.length_a   1.000
_cell.length_b   1.000
_cell.length_c   1.000
_cell.angle_alpha   90.00
_cell.angle_beta   90.00
_cell.angle_gamma   90.00
#
_symmetry.space_group_name_H-M   'P 1'
#
loop_
_entity.id
_entity.type
_entity.pdbx_description
1 polymer ?
#
loop_
_entity_poly.entity_id
_entity_poly.type
_entity_poly.pdbx_seq_one_letter_code
_entity_poly.pdbx_strand_id
1 'polypeptide(L)'
;HFASIFGFEALRRVKGFSPPEMSLPIHPDVCHEYVRALRECGYEWLMVQEHTVENMDGSSFDRPYVPHKLVAKNSMGETQEIVILVKTKGSDTKLVAQMQPYYEAQTKGREKCCGKNVIPYVLQIGDGENGGVMMNEFPEAYKKVFHEVGREGVVGMNGSEYLELVKSVGLREGDFSAVQPVSQHRIWECMDSFSPGAADRAIDKIKEKDPGFNLDKASWTNDRSWVKGYGDILDPMNQLSVAFHKRFDGADINTNDPAYREALLYLLLSQTSCFRYWGSGIWTEYGKEICRRGMKVLQS
;
A
#
# COMPACT_ATOMS: atom_id res chain seq x y z
N HIS A 1 -12.70 9.31 10.91
CA HIS A 1 -13.41 10.15 9.93
C HIS A 1 -14.42 9.35 9.08
N PHE A 2 -14.05 8.23 8.45
CA PHE A 2 -15.00 7.45 7.63
C PHE A 2 -16.32 7.10 8.34
N ALA A 3 -16.26 6.52 9.54
CA ALA A 3 -17.45 6.17 10.30
C ALA A 3 -18.31 7.37 10.73
N SER A 4 -17.75 8.57 10.87
CA SER A 4 -18.56 9.76 11.18
C SER A 4 -19.36 10.26 9.97
N ILE A 5 -18.97 9.87 8.75
CA ILE A 5 -19.68 10.22 7.52
C ILE A 5 -20.65 9.09 7.12
N PHE A 6 -20.18 7.84 7.15
CA PHE A 6 -20.91 6.69 6.60
C PHE A 6 -21.44 5.69 7.64
N GLY A 7 -21.12 5.89 8.92
CA GLY A 7 -21.50 4.99 10.01
C GLY A 7 -20.61 3.76 10.18
N PHE A 8 -20.72 3.10 11.33
CA PHE A 8 -19.94 1.91 11.67
C PHE A 8 -20.32 0.69 10.82
N GLU A 9 -21.57 0.57 10.37
CA GLU A 9 -22.01 -0.49 9.47
C GLU A 9 -21.23 -0.49 8.15
N ALA A 10 -21.05 0.69 7.56
CA ALA A 10 -20.26 0.86 6.34
C ALA A 10 -18.78 0.60 6.62
N LEU A 11 -18.24 1.12 7.74
CA LEU A 11 -16.84 0.88 8.12
C LEU A 11 -16.51 -0.62 8.23
N ARG A 12 -17.41 -1.43 8.81
CA ARG A 12 -17.19 -2.88 8.93
C ARG A 12 -17.08 -3.62 7.60
N ARG A 13 -17.54 -3.02 6.50
CA ARG A 13 -17.42 -3.57 5.13
C ARG A 13 -16.10 -3.19 4.45
N VAL A 14 -15.34 -2.25 5.02
CA VAL A 14 -14.02 -1.86 4.51
C VAL A 14 -13.01 -2.93 4.94
N LYS A 15 -12.67 -3.82 4.01
CA LYS A 15 -11.72 -4.93 4.23
C LYS A 15 -10.41 -4.79 3.46
N GLY A 16 -10.41 -3.96 2.42
CA GLY A 16 -9.26 -3.71 1.58
C GLY A 16 -8.49 -2.47 1.98
N PHE A 17 -7.18 -2.50 1.81
CA PHE A 17 -6.31 -1.34 1.95
C PHE A 17 -5.66 -0.99 0.60
N SER A 18 -5.74 0.30 0.21
CA SER A 18 -4.99 0.86 -0.91
C SER A 18 -3.89 1.75 -0.32
N PRO A 19 -2.61 1.40 -0.46
CA PRO A 19 -1.53 2.23 0.06
C PRO A 19 -1.53 3.60 -0.61
N PRO A 20 -1.27 4.69 0.14
CA PRO A 20 -0.86 5.94 -0.46
C PRO A 20 0.30 5.70 -1.42
N GLU A 21 0.20 6.25 -2.63
CA GLU A 21 1.19 6.09 -3.69
C GLU A 21 1.44 4.63 -4.13
N MET A 22 0.52 3.72 -3.81
CA MET A 22 0.66 2.29 -4.05
C MET A 22 2.01 1.75 -3.56
N SER A 23 2.50 2.31 -2.44
CA SER A 23 3.82 2.00 -1.91
C SER A 23 3.81 0.75 -1.05
N LEU A 24 4.77 -0.15 -1.29
CA LEU A 24 4.99 -1.35 -0.50
C LEU A 24 6.41 -1.32 0.09
N PRO A 25 6.60 -1.33 1.43
CA PRO A 25 7.95 -1.28 1.99
C PRO A 25 8.80 -2.49 1.57
N ILE A 26 10.01 -2.23 1.05
CA ILE A 26 10.96 -3.29 0.72
C ILE A 26 11.72 -3.77 1.96
N HIS A 27 12.06 -2.86 2.88
CA HIS A 27 12.81 -3.20 4.08
C HIS A 27 12.05 -4.26 4.90
N PRO A 28 12.62 -5.45 5.17
CA PRO A 28 11.97 -6.55 5.87
C PRO A 28 11.20 -6.15 7.13
N ASP A 29 11.88 -5.47 8.06
CA ASP A 29 11.28 -5.09 9.33
C ASP A 29 10.12 -4.09 9.16
N VAL A 30 10.25 -3.16 8.21
CA VAL A 30 9.20 -2.17 7.93
C VAL A 30 8.00 -2.83 7.26
N CYS A 31 8.23 -3.76 6.32
CA CYS A 31 7.14 -4.49 5.67
C CYS A 31 6.37 -5.35 6.67
N HIS A 32 7.06 -6.02 7.59
CA HIS A 32 6.44 -6.81 8.64
C HIS A 32 5.54 -5.96 9.53
N GLU A 33 6.07 -4.84 10.04
CA GLU A 33 5.33 -3.90 10.88
C GLU A 33 4.13 -3.28 10.15
N TYR A 34 4.32 -2.96 8.87
CA TYR A 34 3.26 -2.46 7.99
C TYR A 34 2.11 -3.47 7.86
N VAL A 35 2.40 -4.73 7.53
CA VAL A 35 1.36 -5.77 7.41
C VAL A 35 0.72 -6.08 8.78
N ARG A 36 1.51 -6.09 9.86
CA ARG A 36 0.98 -6.27 11.22
C ARG A 36 -0.05 -5.20 11.57
N ALA A 37 0.30 -3.92 11.37
CA ALA A 37 -0.59 -2.80 11.64
C ALA A 37 -1.87 -2.85 10.81
N LEU A 38 -1.80 -3.28 9.54
CA LEU A 38 -2.99 -3.47 8.70
C LEU A 38 -3.92 -4.55 9.27
N ARG A 39 -3.36 -5.70 9.69
CA ARG A 39 -4.14 -6.81 10.26
C ARG A 39 -4.78 -6.42 11.60
N GLU A 40 -4.04 -5.73 12.46
CA GLU A 40 -4.55 -5.21 13.74
C GLU A 40 -5.69 -4.19 13.54
N CYS A 41 -5.62 -3.40 12.46
CA CYS A 41 -6.70 -2.50 12.04
C CYS A 41 -7.92 -3.23 11.43
N GLY A 42 -7.84 -4.55 11.23
CA GLY A 42 -8.93 -5.37 10.68
C GLY A 42 -9.00 -5.42 9.15
N TYR A 43 -7.94 -5.01 8.44
CA TYR A 43 -7.84 -5.20 6.99
C TYR A 43 -7.54 -6.68 6.66
N GLU A 44 -8.20 -7.18 5.63
CA GLU A 44 -8.11 -8.59 5.20
C GLU A 44 -7.28 -8.73 3.92
N TRP A 45 -7.25 -7.69 3.08
CA TRP A 45 -6.47 -7.70 1.85
C TRP A 45 -5.83 -6.34 1.53
N LEU A 46 -4.74 -6.38 0.77
CA LEU A 46 -3.93 -5.24 0.38
C LEU A 46 -3.83 -5.16 -1.15
N MET A 47 -4.01 -3.97 -1.71
CA MET A 47 -3.73 -3.74 -3.13
C MET A 47 -2.24 -3.45 -3.34
N VAL A 48 -1.61 -4.14 -4.27
CA VAL A 48 -0.19 -3.93 -4.63
C VAL A 48 -0.01 -3.74 -6.13
N GLN A 49 1.20 -3.45 -6.58
CA GLN A 49 1.52 -3.35 -8.00
C GLN A 49 2.37 -4.52 -8.45
N GLU A 50 2.23 -4.90 -9.72
CA GLU A 50 2.99 -6.00 -10.32
C GLU A 50 4.51 -5.87 -10.09
N HIS A 51 5.08 -4.66 -10.26
CA HIS A 51 6.51 -4.42 -10.10
C HIS A 51 6.99 -4.23 -8.65
N THR A 52 6.06 -4.17 -7.69
CA THR A 52 6.40 -4.00 -6.26
C THR A 52 6.61 -5.34 -5.55
N VAL A 53 6.29 -6.45 -6.21
CA VAL A 53 6.41 -7.80 -5.66
C VAL A 53 7.26 -8.69 -6.58
N GLU A 54 7.80 -9.75 -6.01
CA GLU A 54 8.53 -10.81 -6.70
C GLU A 54 8.11 -12.18 -6.17
N ASN A 55 8.42 -13.24 -6.91
CA ASN A 55 8.26 -14.60 -6.42
C ASN A 55 9.25 -14.85 -5.27
N MET A 56 8.97 -15.85 -4.42
CA MET A 56 9.81 -16.15 -3.25
C MET A 56 11.26 -16.49 -3.58
N ASP A 57 11.54 -16.94 -4.81
CA ASP A 57 12.88 -17.25 -5.33
C ASP A 57 13.58 -16.04 -5.98
N GLY A 58 12.99 -14.84 -5.88
CA GLY A 58 13.51 -13.61 -6.47
C GLY A 58 13.24 -13.45 -7.97
N SER A 59 12.56 -14.40 -8.61
CA SER A 59 12.16 -14.25 -10.01
C SER A 59 11.03 -13.22 -10.18
N SER A 60 10.97 -12.59 -11.37
CA SER A 60 9.95 -11.60 -11.69
C SER A 60 8.54 -12.17 -11.59
N PHE A 61 7.63 -11.39 -11.03
CA PHE A 61 6.22 -11.73 -10.93
C PHE A 61 5.48 -11.53 -12.28
N ASP A 62 4.65 -12.49 -12.68
CA ASP A 62 3.97 -12.49 -14.00
C ASP A 62 2.50 -12.94 -13.97
N ARG A 63 1.88 -13.10 -12.78
CA ARG A 63 0.52 -13.63 -12.62
C ARG A 63 -0.48 -12.67 -11.93
N PRO A 64 -0.75 -11.48 -12.48
CA PRO A 64 -1.50 -10.44 -11.77
C PRO A 64 -3.02 -10.67 -11.65
N TYR A 65 -3.61 -11.58 -12.42
CA TYR A 65 -5.08 -11.71 -12.52
C TYR A 65 -5.73 -12.64 -11.48
N VAL A 66 -4.95 -13.13 -10.51
CA VAL A 66 -5.40 -14.02 -9.43
C VAL A 66 -4.87 -13.51 -8.09
N PRO A 67 -5.51 -13.85 -6.96
CA PRO A 67 -5.04 -13.41 -5.65
C PRO A 67 -3.75 -14.15 -5.27
N HIS A 68 -2.89 -13.47 -4.52
CA HIS A 68 -1.66 -14.01 -3.97
C HIS A 68 -1.60 -13.75 -2.46
N LYS A 69 -0.63 -14.35 -1.80
CA LYS A 69 -0.33 -14.10 -0.39
C LYS A 69 1.00 -13.37 -0.29
N LEU A 70 0.99 -12.16 0.25
CA LEU A 70 2.22 -11.43 0.58
C LEU A 70 2.77 -11.98 1.89
N VAL A 71 4.02 -12.44 1.86
CA VAL A 71 4.76 -12.90 3.04
C VAL A 71 5.70 -11.79 3.50
N ALA A 72 5.40 -11.22 4.67
CA ALA A 72 6.19 -10.17 5.29
C ALA A 72 6.99 -10.73 6.48
N LYS A 73 8.18 -11.25 6.18
CA LYS A 73 9.11 -11.77 7.17
C LYS A 73 10.05 -10.65 7.65
N ASN A 74 10.36 -10.61 8.95
CA ASN A 74 11.30 -9.64 9.52
C ASN A 74 12.69 -10.24 9.79
N SER A 75 13.62 -9.40 10.24
CA SER A 75 15.00 -9.77 10.57
C SER A 75 15.12 -10.70 11.79
N MET A 76 14.06 -10.81 12.61
CA MET A 76 13.96 -11.74 13.73
C MET A 76 13.38 -13.11 13.33
N GLY A 77 12.94 -13.25 12.07
CA GLY A 77 12.36 -14.48 11.54
C GLY A 77 10.84 -14.60 11.76
N GLU A 78 10.20 -13.58 12.32
CA GLU A 78 8.75 -13.51 12.50
C GLU A 78 8.07 -13.17 11.17
N THR A 79 6.88 -13.73 10.95
CA THR A 79 6.17 -13.61 9.68
C THR A 79 4.76 -13.09 9.89
N GLN A 80 4.38 -12.08 9.10
CA GLN A 80 2.99 -11.71 8.85
C GLN A 80 2.61 -12.09 7.42
N GLU A 81 1.33 -12.35 7.22
CA GLU A 81 0.78 -12.68 5.91
C GLU A 81 -0.51 -11.89 5.66
N ILE A 82 -0.71 -11.45 4.42
CA ILE A 82 -1.95 -10.80 3.98
C ILE A 82 -2.26 -11.17 2.53
N VAL A 83 -3.54 -11.33 2.21
CA VAL A 83 -3.97 -11.53 0.82
C VAL A 83 -3.71 -10.25 0.04
N ILE A 84 -3.23 -10.38 -1.20
CA ILE A 84 -3.04 -9.26 -2.09
C ILE A 84 -3.84 -9.39 -3.37
N LEU A 85 -4.35 -8.25 -3.83
CA LEU A 85 -4.86 -8.07 -5.18
C LEU A 85 -3.87 -7.19 -5.95
N VAL A 86 -3.37 -7.72 -7.06
CA VAL A 86 -2.35 -7.07 -7.87
C VAL A 86 -3.04 -6.21 -8.92
N LYS A 87 -2.72 -4.92 -8.86
CA LYS A 87 -3.05 -3.98 -9.90
C LYS A 87 -2.38 -4.37 -11.22
N THR A 88 -3.16 -4.60 -12.27
CA THR A 88 -2.70 -5.02 -13.59
C THR A 88 -2.02 -3.86 -14.33
N LYS A 89 -1.27 -4.18 -15.41
CA LYS A 89 -0.60 -3.18 -16.24
C LYS A 89 -1.60 -2.25 -16.92
N GLY A 90 -1.21 -0.99 -17.05
CA GLY A 90 -2.03 0.03 -17.73
C GLY A 90 -2.61 1.11 -16.81
N SER A 91 -2.02 1.38 -15.64
CA SER A 91 -2.50 2.43 -14.73
C SER A 91 -2.08 3.84 -15.15
N ASP A 92 -2.36 4.20 -16.39
CA ASP A 92 -2.44 5.60 -16.77
C ASP A 92 -3.86 6.05 -16.42
N THR A 93 -4.02 7.21 -15.78
CA THR A 93 -5.34 7.79 -15.52
C THR A 93 -6.15 7.88 -16.82
N LYS A 94 -5.48 8.00 -17.97
CA LYS A 94 -6.10 7.89 -19.29
C LYS A 94 -6.76 6.52 -19.57
N LEU A 95 -6.07 5.43 -19.25
CA LEU A 95 -6.57 4.07 -19.52
C LEU A 95 -7.74 3.71 -18.61
N VAL A 96 -7.68 4.12 -17.34
CA VAL A 96 -8.80 4.01 -16.40
C VAL A 96 -9.98 4.86 -16.89
N ALA A 97 -9.72 6.11 -17.30
CA ALA A 97 -10.75 7.01 -17.83
C ALA A 97 -11.49 6.40 -19.03
N GLN A 98 -10.78 5.66 -19.87
CA GLN A 98 -11.33 5.06 -21.08
C GLN A 98 -11.86 3.63 -20.86
N MET A 99 -12.04 3.23 -19.60
CA MET A 99 -12.56 1.91 -19.21
C MET A 99 -11.75 0.73 -19.77
N GLN A 100 -10.43 0.90 -19.98
CA GLN A 100 -9.55 -0.17 -20.44
C GLN A 100 -9.59 -1.44 -19.55
N PRO A 101 -9.78 -1.37 -18.21
CA PRO A 101 -9.95 -2.58 -17.38
C PRO A 101 -11.08 -3.50 -17.86
N TYR A 102 -12.20 -2.93 -18.30
CA TYR A 102 -13.34 -3.69 -18.79
C TYR A 102 -13.00 -4.42 -20.09
N TYR A 103 -12.40 -3.72 -21.06
CA TYR A 103 -12.00 -4.32 -22.33
C TYR A 103 -10.88 -5.36 -22.13
N GLU A 104 -9.96 -5.14 -21.19
CA GLU A 104 -8.99 -6.15 -20.82
C GLU A 104 -9.66 -7.39 -20.24
N ALA A 105 -10.63 -7.24 -19.34
CA ALA A 105 -11.34 -8.37 -18.73
C ALA A 105 -12.08 -9.23 -19.77
N GLN A 106 -12.59 -8.63 -20.85
CA GLN A 106 -13.23 -9.36 -21.96
C GLN A 106 -12.26 -10.32 -22.68
N THR A 107 -10.96 -10.06 -22.63
CA THR A 107 -9.94 -10.92 -23.24
C THR A 107 -9.49 -12.09 -22.36
N LYS A 108 -9.93 -12.13 -21.09
CA LYS A 108 -9.46 -13.12 -20.13
C LYS A 108 -10.33 -14.38 -20.16
N GLY A 109 -9.66 -15.53 -20.00
CA GLY A 109 -10.30 -16.82 -19.77
C GLY A 109 -10.06 -17.29 -18.34
N ARG A 110 -10.75 -18.36 -17.92
CA ARG A 110 -10.53 -18.96 -16.59
C ARG A 110 -9.05 -19.29 -16.38
N GLU A 111 -8.56 -19.01 -15.19
CA GLU A 111 -7.18 -19.32 -14.79
C GLU A 111 -7.13 -20.46 -13.78
N LYS A 112 -6.04 -21.24 -13.84
CA LYS A 112 -5.72 -22.19 -12.77
C LYS A 112 -5.01 -21.46 -11.63
N CYS A 113 -5.64 -21.41 -10.46
CA CYS A 113 -5.06 -20.94 -9.21
C CYS A 113 -5.14 -22.07 -8.20
N CYS A 114 -3.98 -22.52 -7.71
CA CYS A 114 -3.88 -23.49 -6.61
C CYS A 114 -4.72 -24.78 -6.84
N GLY A 115 -4.66 -25.31 -8.07
CA GLY A 115 -5.38 -26.52 -8.47
C GLY A 115 -6.89 -26.33 -8.72
N LYS A 116 -7.42 -25.12 -8.57
CA LYS A 116 -8.81 -24.75 -8.88
C LYS A 116 -8.87 -23.84 -10.10
N ASN A 117 -9.98 -23.91 -10.83
CA ASN A 117 -10.29 -22.93 -11.85
C ASN A 117 -10.94 -21.73 -11.17
N VAL A 118 -10.27 -20.58 -11.20
CA VAL A 118 -10.78 -19.31 -10.69
C VAL A 118 -11.15 -18.40 -11.85
N ILE A 119 -12.05 -17.46 -11.58
CA ILE A 119 -12.34 -16.37 -12.49
C ILE A 119 -11.22 -15.34 -12.30
N PRO A 120 -10.51 -14.92 -13.36
CA PRO A 120 -9.53 -13.86 -13.25
C PRO A 120 -10.21 -12.52 -12.95
N TYR A 121 -9.50 -11.61 -12.30
CA TYR A 121 -9.91 -10.21 -12.18
C TYR A 121 -8.97 -9.32 -12.97
N VAL A 122 -9.48 -8.14 -13.35
CA VAL A 122 -8.65 -7.03 -13.82
C VAL A 122 -8.87 -5.88 -12.85
N LEU A 123 -7.78 -5.35 -12.31
CA LEU A 123 -7.80 -4.30 -11.30
C LEU A 123 -6.86 -3.18 -11.72
N GLN A 124 -7.39 -1.99 -11.91
CA GLN A 124 -6.61 -0.78 -12.11
C GLN A 124 -7.12 0.32 -11.19
N ILE A 125 -6.25 1.30 -10.94
CA ILE A 125 -6.52 2.48 -10.13
C ILE A 125 -5.95 3.68 -10.85
N GLY A 126 -6.64 4.80 -10.75
CA GLY A 126 -6.19 6.12 -11.15
C GLY A 126 -6.85 7.16 -10.27
N ASP A 127 -6.13 8.25 -10.01
CA ASP A 127 -6.65 9.37 -9.22
C ASP A 127 -7.78 10.06 -9.97
N GLY A 128 -8.91 10.27 -9.30
CA GLY A 128 -10.13 10.81 -9.91
C GLY A 128 -9.99 12.27 -10.36
N GLU A 129 -9.11 13.02 -9.70
CA GLU A 129 -8.77 14.39 -9.99
C GLU A 129 -7.72 14.55 -11.11
N ASN A 130 -6.98 13.49 -11.43
CA ASN A 130 -5.81 13.59 -12.30
C ASN A 130 -6.21 13.63 -13.79
N GLY A 131 -6.23 14.85 -14.31
CA GLY A 131 -6.17 15.14 -15.74
C GLY A 131 -7.52 15.41 -16.38
N GLY A 132 -7.49 16.15 -17.50
CA GLY A 132 -8.68 16.45 -18.28
C GLY A 132 -9.40 15.18 -18.77
N VAL A 133 -8.70 14.07 -18.98
CA VAL A 133 -9.31 12.81 -19.45
C VAL A 133 -10.17 12.17 -18.34
N MET A 134 -9.67 12.06 -17.10
CA MET A 134 -10.48 11.53 -15.99
C MET A 134 -11.71 12.40 -15.71
N MET A 135 -11.57 13.72 -15.77
CA MET A 135 -12.72 14.60 -15.49
C MET A 135 -13.71 14.71 -16.66
N ASN A 136 -13.25 14.63 -17.91
CA ASN A 136 -14.10 14.89 -19.08
C ASN A 136 -14.53 13.63 -19.84
N GLU A 137 -13.70 12.58 -19.90
CA GLU A 137 -13.99 11.37 -20.68
C GLU A 137 -14.53 10.22 -19.82
N PHE A 138 -14.03 10.04 -18.59
CA PHE A 138 -14.45 8.94 -17.71
C PHE A 138 -15.96 8.89 -17.45
N PRO A 139 -16.67 10.00 -17.16
CA PRO A 139 -18.10 9.90 -16.82
C PRO A 139 -18.95 9.25 -17.92
N GLU A 140 -18.72 9.62 -19.19
CA GLU A 140 -19.46 9.06 -20.31
C GLU A 140 -18.97 7.65 -20.67
N ALA A 141 -17.66 7.40 -20.62
CA ALA A 141 -17.10 6.07 -20.86
C ALA A 141 -17.59 5.06 -19.81
N TYR A 142 -17.60 5.44 -18.53
CA TYR A 142 -18.11 4.65 -17.42
C TYR A 142 -19.58 4.31 -17.62
N LYS A 143 -20.44 5.31 -17.90
CA LYS A 143 -21.88 5.07 -18.14
C LYS A 143 -22.08 4.08 -19.28
N LYS A 144 -21.40 4.30 -20.42
CA LYS A 144 -21.49 3.41 -21.58
C LYS A 144 -21.15 1.96 -21.21
N VAL A 145 -19.99 1.76 -20.58
CA VAL A 145 -19.55 0.41 -20.20
C VAL A 145 -20.46 -0.22 -19.15
N PHE A 146 -20.90 0.52 -18.13
CA PHE A 146 -21.79 -0.03 -17.11
C PHE A 146 -23.22 -0.29 -17.60
N HIS A 147 -23.62 0.27 -18.75
CA HIS A 147 -24.82 -0.18 -19.45
C HIS A 147 -24.64 -1.54 -20.14
N GLU A 148 -23.40 -1.90 -20.51
CA GLU A 148 -23.07 -3.21 -21.11
C GLU A 148 -22.78 -4.29 -20.05
N VAL A 149 -22.24 -3.89 -18.89
CA VAL A 149 -21.96 -4.80 -17.77
C VAL A 149 -23.27 -5.42 -17.28
N GLY A 150 -23.40 -6.72 -17.53
CA GLY A 150 -24.55 -7.53 -17.13
C GLY A 150 -24.27 -8.40 -15.92
N ARG A 151 -24.99 -9.53 -15.86
CA ARG A 151 -24.79 -10.60 -14.84
C ARG A 151 -23.98 -11.79 -15.37
N GLU A 152 -23.59 -11.74 -16.64
CA GLU A 152 -22.86 -12.80 -17.34
C GLU A 152 -21.66 -12.21 -18.07
N GLY A 153 -20.62 -13.02 -18.29
CA GLY A 153 -19.37 -12.56 -18.91
C GLY A 153 -18.54 -11.70 -17.96
N VAL A 154 -18.32 -10.44 -18.32
CA VAL A 154 -17.56 -9.48 -17.51
C VAL A 154 -18.49 -8.78 -16.53
N VAL A 155 -18.17 -8.88 -15.24
CA VAL A 155 -18.97 -8.31 -14.14
C VAL A 155 -18.12 -7.35 -13.31
N GLY A 156 -18.72 -6.25 -12.88
CA GLY A 156 -18.12 -5.34 -11.91
C GLY A 156 -18.27 -5.88 -10.49
N MET A 157 -17.18 -5.94 -9.73
CA MET A 157 -17.16 -6.40 -8.34
C MET A 157 -16.14 -5.58 -7.55
N ASN A 158 -16.35 -5.44 -6.24
CA ASN A 158 -15.28 -4.96 -5.36
C ASN A 158 -14.32 -6.11 -4.98
N GLY A 159 -13.14 -5.77 -4.47
CA GLY A 159 -12.12 -6.76 -4.12
C GLY A 159 -12.57 -7.78 -3.07
N SER A 160 -13.37 -7.36 -2.09
CA SER A 160 -13.90 -8.25 -1.05
C SER A 160 -14.93 -9.25 -1.61
N GLU A 161 -15.86 -8.79 -2.45
CA GLU A 161 -16.82 -9.66 -3.15
C GLU A 161 -16.10 -10.69 -4.03
N TYR A 162 -15.04 -10.27 -4.72
CA TYR A 162 -14.22 -11.18 -5.51
C TYR A 162 -13.55 -12.25 -4.65
N LEU A 163 -12.97 -11.86 -3.50
CA LEU A 163 -12.35 -12.81 -2.58
C LEU A 163 -13.36 -13.76 -1.93
N GLU A 164 -14.59 -13.31 -1.67
CA GLU A 164 -15.70 -14.18 -1.25
C GLU A 164 -16.08 -15.21 -2.33
N LEU A 165 -16.10 -14.79 -3.60
CA LEU A 165 -16.30 -15.69 -4.73
C LEU A 165 -15.18 -16.73 -4.83
N VAL A 166 -13.92 -16.32 -4.70
CA VAL A 166 -12.76 -17.23 -4.68
C VAL A 166 -12.85 -18.20 -3.49
N LYS A 167 -13.31 -17.73 -2.34
CA LYS A 167 -13.56 -18.58 -1.16
C LYS A 167 -14.67 -19.60 -1.38
N SER A 168 -15.71 -19.24 -2.12
CA SER A 168 -16.84 -20.14 -2.44
C SER A 168 -16.43 -21.36 -3.27
N VAL A 169 -15.36 -21.26 -4.06
CA VAL A 169 -14.78 -22.40 -4.82
C VAL A 169 -13.79 -23.23 -3.99
N GLY A 170 -13.67 -22.93 -2.69
CA GLY A 170 -12.92 -23.70 -1.71
C GLY A 170 -11.49 -23.24 -1.46
N LEU A 171 -11.06 -22.12 -2.05
CA LEU A 171 -9.74 -21.53 -1.80
C LEU A 171 -9.75 -20.67 -0.52
N ARG A 172 -8.65 -20.68 0.21
CA ARG A 172 -8.44 -19.91 1.45
C ARG A 172 -7.14 -19.12 1.32
N GLU A 173 -6.92 -18.18 2.24
CA GLU A 173 -5.70 -17.34 2.26
C GLU A 173 -4.42 -18.19 2.19
N GLY A 174 -4.36 -19.30 2.94
CA GLY A 174 -3.21 -20.19 2.98
C GLY A 174 -2.96 -21.00 1.71
N ASP A 175 -3.93 -21.07 0.80
CA ASP A 175 -3.78 -21.79 -0.47
C ASP A 175 -3.07 -20.94 -1.52
N PHE A 176 -3.15 -19.60 -1.42
CA PHE A 176 -2.61 -18.70 -2.44
C PHE A 176 -1.08 -18.77 -2.53
N SER A 177 -0.57 -18.63 -3.76
CA SER A 177 0.87 -18.58 -4.02
C SER A 177 1.51 -17.43 -3.24
N ALA A 178 2.63 -17.73 -2.60
CA ALA A 178 3.38 -16.76 -1.82
C ALA A 178 4.22 -15.86 -2.73
N VAL A 179 4.22 -14.57 -2.41
CA VAL A 179 5.09 -13.55 -2.99
C VAL A 179 5.68 -12.69 -1.88
N GLN A 180 6.72 -11.92 -2.20
CA GLN A 180 7.36 -10.99 -1.27
C GLN A 180 7.59 -9.63 -1.94
N PRO A 181 7.84 -8.56 -1.18
CA PRO A 181 8.26 -7.28 -1.75
C PRO A 181 9.51 -7.45 -2.62
N VAL A 182 9.54 -6.71 -3.73
CA VAL A 182 10.65 -6.75 -4.68
C VAL A 182 12.00 -6.53 -4.00
N SER A 183 13.03 -7.23 -4.46
CA SER A 183 14.41 -7.23 -3.93
C SER A 183 14.62 -7.90 -2.56
N GLN A 184 13.58 -8.41 -1.89
CA GLN A 184 13.78 -9.09 -0.60
C GLN A 184 14.58 -10.39 -0.74
N HIS A 185 14.48 -11.13 -1.85
CA HIS A 185 15.29 -12.32 -2.08
C HIS A 185 16.79 -12.02 -1.95
N ARG A 186 17.26 -10.92 -2.56
CA ARG A 186 18.67 -10.48 -2.48
C ARG A 186 19.08 -10.14 -1.04
N ILE A 187 18.18 -9.55 -0.27
CA ILE A 187 18.41 -9.25 1.16
C ILE A 187 18.57 -10.55 1.94
N TRP A 188 17.70 -11.53 1.71
CA TRP A 188 17.76 -12.85 2.35
C TRP A 188 19.04 -13.60 2.04
N GLU A 189 19.54 -13.56 0.79
CA GLU A 189 20.82 -14.16 0.41
C GLU A 189 22.03 -13.56 1.15
N CYS A 190 21.92 -12.31 1.61
CA CYS A 190 22.99 -11.62 2.35
C CYS A 190 22.86 -11.71 3.87
N MET A 191 21.79 -12.33 4.38
CA MET A 191 21.55 -12.53 5.80
C MET A 191 22.12 -13.86 6.29
N ASP A 192 23.06 -13.77 7.24
CA ASP A 192 23.71 -14.96 7.82
C ASP A 192 22.85 -15.61 8.93
N SER A 193 22.03 -14.82 9.63
CA SER A 193 21.18 -15.27 10.74
C SER A 193 20.07 -14.27 11.04
N PHE A 194 19.00 -14.74 11.69
CA PHE A 194 17.95 -13.89 12.22
C PHE A 194 18.40 -13.25 13.54
N SER A 195 18.49 -11.93 13.55
CA SER A 195 18.90 -11.14 14.71
C SER A 195 18.55 -9.66 14.51
N PRO A 196 18.52 -8.85 15.59
CA PRO A 196 18.23 -7.42 15.47
C PRO A 196 19.19 -6.72 14.50
N GLY A 197 18.63 -5.94 13.57
CA GLY A 197 19.38 -5.18 12.56
C GLY A 197 20.06 -6.06 11.50
N ALA A 198 19.70 -7.34 11.36
CA ALA A 198 20.28 -8.22 10.34
C ALA A 198 19.90 -7.77 8.92
N ALA A 199 18.68 -7.26 8.74
CA ALA A 199 18.23 -6.70 7.46
C ALA A 199 19.07 -5.46 7.06
N ASP A 200 19.30 -4.52 7.99
CA ASP A 200 20.15 -3.34 7.75
C ASP A 200 21.56 -3.75 7.31
N ARG A 201 22.20 -4.67 8.04
CA ARG A 201 23.54 -5.16 7.70
C ARG A 201 23.57 -5.83 6.32
N ALA A 202 22.53 -6.59 5.97
CA ALA A 202 22.42 -7.22 4.65
C ALA A 202 22.25 -6.17 3.54
N ILE A 203 21.41 -5.16 3.77
CA ILE A 203 21.21 -4.04 2.84
C ILE A 203 22.51 -3.25 2.62
N ASP A 204 23.28 -2.99 3.68
CA ASP A 204 24.57 -2.31 3.58
C ASP A 204 25.59 -3.13 2.77
N LYS A 205 25.70 -4.44 3.03
CA LYS A 205 26.52 -5.35 2.21
C LYS A 205 26.13 -5.34 0.73
N ILE A 206 24.84 -5.21 0.42
CA ILE A 206 24.36 -5.12 -0.97
C ILE A 206 24.77 -3.78 -1.57
N LYS A 207 24.56 -2.66 -0.86
CA LYS A 207 24.91 -1.31 -1.33
C LYS A 207 26.40 -1.14 -1.59
N GLU A 208 27.26 -1.81 -0.81
CA GLU A 208 28.71 -1.83 -1.05
C GLU A 208 29.07 -2.45 -2.41
N LYS A 209 28.31 -3.45 -2.87
CA LYS A 209 28.53 -4.15 -4.14
C LYS A 209 27.74 -3.56 -5.31
N ASP A 210 26.57 -3.02 -5.02
CA ASP A 210 25.62 -2.43 -5.96
C ASP A 210 25.13 -1.08 -5.41
N PRO A 211 25.85 0.03 -5.68
CA PRO A 211 25.43 1.36 -5.26
C PRO A 211 24.07 1.80 -5.84
N GLY A 212 23.55 1.10 -6.85
CA GLY A 212 22.23 1.34 -7.45
C GLY A 212 21.08 0.61 -6.73
N PHE A 213 21.37 -0.16 -5.69
CA PHE A 213 20.37 -0.79 -4.85
C PHE A 213 19.58 0.26 -4.05
N ASN A 214 18.27 0.33 -4.28
CA ASN A 214 17.40 1.30 -3.64
C ASN A 214 16.10 0.62 -3.17
N LEU A 215 15.72 0.91 -1.92
CA LEU A 215 14.50 0.44 -1.27
C LEU A 215 13.26 1.27 -1.66
N ASP A 216 13.44 2.42 -2.32
CA ASP A 216 12.35 3.31 -2.75
C ASP A 216 11.68 2.86 -4.07
N LYS A 217 12.12 1.75 -4.68
CA LYS A 217 11.61 1.30 -6.00
C LYS A 217 10.17 0.75 -5.98
N ALA A 218 9.58 0.59 -4.80
CA ALA A 218 8.25 0.02 -4.64
C ALA A 218 7.17 1.10 -4.48
N SER A 219 7.03 1.98 -5.48
CA SER A 219 5.96 2.98 -5.58
C SER A 219 5.57 3.18 -7.05
N TRP A 220 4.35 3.67 -7.31
CA TRP A 220 3.90 3.95 -8.68
C TRP A 220 4.53 5.20 -9.30
N THR A 221 5.23 6.01 -8.51
CA THR A 221 5.94 7.21 -8.99
C THR A 221 7.28 6.90 -9.67
N ASN A 222 7.57 5.61 -9.92
CA ASN A 222 8.67 4.95 -10.65
C ASN A 222 10.13 5.39 -10.40
N ASP A 223 10.43 6.61 -9.97
CA ASP A 223 11.82 7.09 -9.74
C ASP A 223 11.92 8.24 -8.71
N ARG A 224 10.80 8.71 -8.14
CA ARG A 224 10.85 9.76 -7.10
C ARG A 224 11.28 9.14 -5.77
N SER A 225 12.49 9.50 -5.34
CA SER A 225 12.93 9.24 -3.98
C SER A 225 12.08 10.05 -3.00
N TRP A 226 11.38 9.36 -2.09
CA TRP A 226 10.56 9.95 -1.03
C TRP A 226 11.38 10.34 0.21
N VAL A 227 12.69 10.03 0.20
CA VAL A 227 13.62 10.15 1.34
C VAL A 227 14.81 11.04 1.00
N LYS A 228 15.62 10.68 -0.01
CA LYS A 228 16.79 11.45 -0.45
C LYS A 228 16.38 12.82 -0.96
N GLY A 229 16.94 13.88 -0.35
CA GLY A 229 16.70 15.28 -0.72
C GLY A 229 15.59 16.00 0.08
N TYR A 230 14.86 15.28 0.93
CA TYR A 230 13.73 15.83 1.72
C TYR A 230 14.01 15.85 3.23
N GLY A 231 15.27 15.81 3.66
CA GLY A 231 15.65 15.84 5.09
C GLY A 231 15.09 17.08 5.82
N ASP A 232 14.98 18.19 5.11
CA ASP A 232 14.46 19.46 5.63
C ASP A 232 12.99 19.38 6.10
N ILE A 233 12.20 18.45 5.59
CA ILE A 233 10.83 18.17 6.05
C ILE A 233 10.73 16.84 6.82
N LEU A 234 11.51 15.83 6.44
CA LEU A 234 11.52 14.53 7.09
C LEU A 234 12.03 14.56 8.52
N ASP A 235 13.10 15.32 8.77
CA ASP A 235 13.67 15.40 10.11
C ASP A 235 12.69 16.05 11.09
N PRO A 236 12.02 17.19 10.77
CA PRO A 236 10.95 17.72 11.61
C PRO A 236 9.78 16.74 11.84
N MET A 237 9.32 16.03 10.81
CA MET A 237 8.25 15.02 10.94
C MET A 237 8.66 13.91 11.92
N ASN A 238 9.89 13.40 11.79
CA ASN A 238 10.42 12.36 12.66
C ASN A 238 10.60 12.86 14.11
N GLN A 239 11.10 14.07 14.30
CA GLN A 239 11.25 14.68 15.63
C GLN A 239 9.90 14.84 16.32
N LEU A 240 8.87 15.31 15.59
CA LEU A 240 7.50 15.41 16.13
C LEU A 240 6.95 14.04 16.52
N SER A 241 7.12 13.03 15.66
CA SER A 241 6.70 11.65 15.95
C SER A 241 7.36 11.11 17.23
N VAL A 242 8.69 11.22 17.33
CA VAL A 242 9.44 10.79 18.52
C VAL A 242 8.98 11.54 19.77
N ALA A 243 8.76 12.86 19.69
CA ALA A 243 8.32 13.65 20.82
C ALA A 243 6.89 13.28 21.27
N PHE A 244 5.98 13.03 20.33
CA PHE A 244 4.61 12.60 20.62
C PHE A 244 4.62 11.25 21.36
N HIS A 245 5.30 10.25 20.79
CA HIS A 245 5.38 8.91 21.38
C HIS A 245 6.10 8.92 22.73
N LYS A 246 7.17 9.72 22.90
CA LYS A 246 7.81 9.88 24.22
C LYS A 246 6.87 10.46 25.29
N ARG A 247 5.98 11.38 24.92
CA ARG A 247 5.05 12.02 25.86
C ARG A 247 3.90 11.08 26.21
N PHE A 248 3.44 10.29 25.25
CA PHE A 248 2.15 9.63 25.35
C PHE A 248 2.19 8.09 25.40
N ASP A 249 3.21 7.45 24.83
CA ASP A 249 3.31 5.99 24.90
C ASP A 249 3.65 5.54 26.33
N GLY A 250 2.99 4.47 26.78
CA GLY A 250 3.18 3.91 28.12
C GLY A 250 2.45 4.65 29.25
N ALA A 251 1.79 5.78 28.96
CA ALA A 251 0.89 6.45 29.90
C ALA A 251 -0.57 5.97 29.69
N ASP A 252 -1.35 5.89 30.78
CA ASP A 252 -2.79 5.64 30.68
C ASP A 252 -3.50 6.94 30.28
N ILE A 253 -3.65 7.15 28.97
CA ILE A 253 -4.15 8.40 28.42
C ILE A 253 -5.64 8.31 28.14
N ASN A 254 -6.36 9.31 28.66
CA ASN A 254 -7.70 9.58 28.19
C ASN A 254 -7.65 10.10 26.74
N THR A 255 -8.02 9.27 25.77
CA THR A 255 -8.08 9.64 24.34
C THR A 255 -9.11 10.73 24.01
N ASN A 256 -9.92 11.15 24.99
CA ASN A 256 -10.79 12.32 24.90
C ASN A 256 -10.15 13.62 25.39
N ASP A 257 -8.94 13.57 25.97
CA ASP A 257 -8.21 14.75 26.40
C ASP A 257 -7.96 15.68 25.19
N PRO A 258 -8.42 16.95 25.24
CA PRO A 258 -8.16 17.93 24.20
C PRO A 258 -6.68 18.07 23.84
N ALA A 259 -5.77 18.03 24.83
CA ALA A 259 -4.33 18.18 24.59
C ALA A 259 -3.76 17.00 23.79
N TYR A 260 -4.18 15.77 24.13
CA TYR A 260 -3.82 14.58 23.36
C TYR A 260 -4.36 14.64 21.94
N ARG A 261 -5.65 14.98 21.78
CA ARG A 261 -6.30 15.04 20.46
C ARG A 261 -5.70 16.11 19.55
N GLU A 262 -5.36 17.27 20.11
CA GLU A 262 -4.69 18.33 19.38
C GLU A 262 -3.30 17.90 18.92
N ALA A 263 -2.50 17.30 19.81
CA ALA A 263 -1.18 16.78 19.46
C ALA A 263 -1.26 15.67 18.39
N LEU A 264 -2.22 14.75 18.53
CA LEU A 264 -2.45 13.66 17.57
C LEU A 264 -2.85 14.21 16.19
N LEU A 265 -3.68 15.26 16.15
CA LEU A 265 -4.05 15.91 14.90
C LEU A 265 -2.81 16.46 14.18
N TYR A 266 -1.93 17.18 14.88
CA TYR A 266 -0.70 17.69 14.28
C TYR A 266 0.23 16.57 13.80
N LEU A 267 0.36 15.48 14.59
CA LEU A 267 1.15 14.33 14.19
C LEU A 267 0.62 13.72 12.88
N LEU A 268 -0.67 13.39 12.82
CA LEU A 268 -1.28 12.77 11.64
C LEU A 268 -1.22 13.68 10.42
N LEU A 269 -1.49 14.99 10.58
CA LEU A 269 -1.38 15.96 9.49
C LEU A 269 0.06 16.07 9.00
N SER A 270 1.05 16.09 9.90
CA SER A 270 2.46 16.21 9.52
C SER A 270 2.92 15.05 8.63
N GLN A 271 2.32 13.87 8.74
CA GLN A 271 2.69 12.67 8.00
C GLN A 271 2.05 12.56 6.61
N THR A 272 1.41 13.63 6.13
CA THR A 272 0.83 13.70 4.78
C THR A 272 1.91 13.60 3.70
N SER A 273 1.81 12.62 2.80
CA SER A 273 2.77 12.41 1.70
C SER A 273 2.84 13.59 0.72
N CYS A 274 1.74 14.34 0.55
CA CYS A 274 1.66 15.48 -0.37
C CYS A 274 2.72 16.56 -0.13
N PHE A 275 3.20 16.73 1.11
CA PHE A 275 4.27 17.69 1.41
C PHE A 275 5.60 17.35 0.72
N ARG A 276 5.77 16.11 0.28
CA ARG A 276 6.93 15.65 -0.51
C ARG A 276 6.61 15.46 -1.98
N TYR A 277 5.38 15.05 -2.30
CA TYR A 277 4.97 14.73 -3.67
C TYR A 277 5.21 15.88 -4.66
N TRP A 278 4.94 17.12 -4.25
CA TRP A 278 5.04 18.31 -5.13
C TRP A 278 6.44 18.93 -5.22
N GLY A 279 7.46 18.30 -4.61
CA GLY A 279 8.82 18.86 -4.54
C GLY A 279 8.97 19.93 -3.45
N SER A 280 10.20 20.46 -3.33
CA SER A 280 10.51 21.53 -2.37
C SER A 280 9.80 22.84 -2.73
N GLY A 281 9.23 23.52 -1.74
CA GLY A 281 8.55 24.80 -1.93
C GLY A 281 7.47 25.06 -0.87
N ILE A 282 6.36 25.69 -1.27
CA ILE A 282 5.31 26.09 -0.32
C ILE A 282 4.71 24.91 0.45
N TRP A 283 4.60 23.73 -0.19
CA TRP A 283 4.10 22.51 0.44
C TRP A 283 5.04 21.99 1.54
N THR A 284 6.37 22.05 1.34
CA THR A 284 7.33 21.69 2.40
C THR A 284 7.27 22.69 3.55
N GLU A 285 7.08 23.98 3.27
CA GLU A 285 6.94 24.99 4.34
C GLU A 285 5.67 24.80 5.16
N TYR A 286 4.55 24.42 4.53
CA TYR A 286 3.34 24.03 5.27
C TYR A 286 3.56 22.81 6.15
N GLY A 287 4.24 21.78 5.65
CA GLY A 287 4.61 20.62 6.45
C GLY A 287 5.48 20.99 7.67
N LYS A 288 6.49 21.86 7.47
CA LYS A 288 7.36 22.36 8.55
C LYS A 288 6.57 23.16 9.59
N GLU A 289 5.67 24.02 9.15
CA GLU A 289 4.83 24.82 10.05
C GLU A 289 3.89 23.94 10.88
N ILE A 290 3.32 22.88 10.29
CA ILE A 290 2.53 21.87 11.02
C ILE A 290 3.40 21.17 12.06
N CYS A 291 4.63 20.76 11.70
CA CYS A 291 5.56 20.14 12.64
C CYS A 291 5.89 21.08 13.82
N ARG A 292 6.20 22.35 13.52
CA ARG A 292 6.50 23.39 14.52
C ARG A 292 5.35 23.61 15.49
N ARG A 293 4.11 23.68 14.98
CA ARG A 293 2.91 23.82 15.83
C ARG A 293 2.66 22.58 16.68
N GLY A 294 2.81 21.38 16.12
CA GLY A 294 2.72 20.13 16.88
C GLY A 294 3.72 20.07 18.03
N MET A 295 4.98 20.46 17.77
CA MET A 295 6.01 20.53 18.83
C MET A 295 5.65 21.52 19.93
N LYS A 296 5.04 22.66 19.58
CA LYS A 296 4.57 23.64 20.57
C LYS A 296 3.45 23.07 21.46
N VAL A 297 2.49 22.34 20.89
CA VAL A 297 1.41 21.68 21.63
C VAL A 297 1.96 20.61 22.59
N LEU A 298 3.02 19.90 22.19
CA LEU A 298 3.69 18.93 23.05
C LEU A 298 4.53 19.56 24.17
N GLN A 299 4.74 20.88 24.16
CA GLN A 299 5.48 21.62 25.21
C GLN A 299 4.57 22.34 26.19
N SER A 300 3.29 22.53 25.84
CA SER A 300 2.24 22.99 26.77
C SER A 300 1.76 21.89 27.71
#